data_AF-A0A917U0A8-F1
#
_entry.id   AF-A0A917U0A8-F1
#
_cell.length_a   1.000
_cell.length_b   1.000
_cell.length_c   1.000
_cell.angle_alpha   90.00
_cell.angle_beta   90.00
_cell.angle_gamma   90.00
#
_symmetry.space_group_name_H-M   'P 1'
#
loop_
_entity.id
_entity.type
_entity.pdbx_description
1 polymer ?
#
loop_
_entity_poly.entity_id
_entity_poly.type
_entity_poly.pdbx_seq_one_letter_code
_entity_poly.pdbx_strand_id
1 'polypeptide(L)' 'MGSPYFQFCPVAKAMELLDERWTLLVVRELVCGTQHFNDLRRGLPRMSPTLLSRRLQQLVRAGIVDRHVDGTACGMS' A
#
# COMPACT_ATOMS: atom_id res chain seq x y z
N MET A 1 -20.29 28.47 22.69
CA MET A 1 -19.75 28.62 21.32
C MET A 1 -18.76 27.48 21.11
N GLY A 2 -19.23 26.32 20.66
CA GLY A 2 -18.39 25.15 20.42
C GLY A 2 -18.71 24.64 19.03
N SER A 3 -17.81 24.88 18.08
CA SER A 3 -17.98 24.41 16.71
C SER A 3 -17.98 22.88 16.73
N PRO A 4 -18.94 22.19 16.09
CA PRO A 4 -18.98 20.74 16.07
C PRO A 4 -17.84 20.24 15.18
N TYR A 5 -16.78 19.70 15.77
CA TYR A 5 -15.72 18.96 15.05
C TYR A 5 -16.22 17.59 14.56
N PHE A 6 -17.43 17.53 14.02
CA PHE A 6 -17.92 16.40 13.23
C PHE A 6 -17.55 16.61 11.76
N GLN A 7 -16.32 17.04 11.51
CA GLN A 7 -15.76 16.98 10.17
C GLN A 7 -15.12 15.61 10.03
N PHE A 8 -15.67 14.78 9.16
CA PHE A 8 -14.97 13.62 8.63
C PHE A 8 -13.61 14.11 8.11
N CYS A 9 -12.56 13.99 8.92
CA CYS A 9 -11.22 14.30 8.49
C CYS A 9 -10.72 13.13 7.65
N PRO A 10 -10.65 13.23 6.31
CA PRO A 10 -10.14 12.16 5.47
C PRO A 10 -8.69 11.80 5.85
N VAL A 11 -7.96 12.76 6.42
CA VAL A 11 -6.62 12.58 6.98
C VAL A 11 -6.63 11.63 8.18
N ALA A 12 -7.58 11.76 9.12
CA ALA A 12 -7.69 10.85 10.25
C ALA A 12 -8.05 9.42 9.79
N LYS A 13 -8.93 9.31 8.79
CA LYS A 13 -9.29 8.03 8.15
C LYS A 13 -8.09 7.38 7.45
N ALA A 14 -7.24 8.17 6.79
CA ALA A 14 -6.01 7.69 6.17
C ALA A 14 -4.97 7.28 7.23
N MET A 15 -4.87 8.02 8.34
CA MET A 15 -4.00 7.68 9.47
C MET A 15 -4.39 6.33 10.10
N GLU A 16 -5.69 6.01 10.22
CA GLU A 16 -6.12 4.67 10.68
C GLU A 16 -5.58 3.53 9.80
N LEU A 17 -5.48 3.74 8.48
CA LEU A 17 -4.91 2.76 7.54
C LEU A 17 -3.38 2.76 7.58
N LEU A 18 -2.75 3.92 7.77
CA LEU A 18 -1.29 4.10 7.75
C LEU A 18 -0.62 3.71 9.09
N ASP A 19 -1.36 3.78 10.21
CA ASP A 19 -0.90 3.39 11.56
C ASP A 19 -0.68 1.88 11.69
N GLU A 20 -1.24 1.10 10.77
CA GLU A 20 -1.00 -0.33 10.74
C GLU A 20 0.49 -0.65 10.53
N ARG A 21 1.04 -1.44 11.45
CA ARG A 21 2.45 -1.84 11.44
C ARG A 21 2.86 -2.35 10.06
N TRP A 22 3.97 -1.83 9.55
CA TRP A 22 4.58 -2.08 8.23
C TRP A 22 3.97 -1.32 7.04
N THR A 23 2.79 -0.71 7.15
CA THR A 23 2.14 -0.03 6.01
C THR A 23 3.00 1.11 5.46
N LEU A 24 3.53 1.98 6.33
CA LEU A 24 4.44 3.06 5.93
C LEU A 24 5.74 2.55 5.28
N LEU A 25 6.23 1.39 5.70
CA LEU A 25 7.43 0.79 5.10
C LEU A 25 7.14 0.25 3.69
N VAL A 26 5.97 -0.37 3.49
CA VAL A 26 5.51 -0.79 2.16
C VAL A 26 5.35 0.42 1.24
N VAL A 27 4.70 1.49 1.70
CA VAL A 27 4.54 2.73 0.94
C VAL A 27 5.90 3.35 0.60
N ARG A 28 6.84 3.39 1.55
CA ARG A 28 8.20 3.87 1.30
C ARG A 28 8.88 3.11 0.17
N GLU A 29 8.81 1.78 0.18
CA GLU A 29 9.43 0.97 -0.87
C GLU A 29 8.76 1.20 -2.24
N LEU A 30 7.44 1.33 -2.27
CA LEU A 30 6.70 1.68 -3.50
C LEU A 30 7.11 3.06 -4.05
N VAL A 31 7.25 4.06 -3.18
CA VAL A 31 7.73 5.41 -3.54
C VAL A 31 9.19 5.39 -4.00
N CYS A 32 10.00 4.47 -3.48
CA CYS A 32 11.39 4.27 -3.89
C CYS A 32 11.53 3.69 -5.31
N GLY A 33 10.41 3.28 -5.94
CA GLY A 33 10.39 2.70 -7.29
C GLY A 33 10.36 1.18 -7.30
N THR A 34 10.19 0.54 -6.14
CA THR A 34 10.11 -0.91 -6.04
C THR A 34 8.71 -1.40 -6.43
N GLN A 35 8.55 -1.89 -7.66
CA GLN A 35 7.23 -2.25 -8.22
C GLN A 35 6.91 -3.75 -8.15
N HIS A 36 7.92 -4.62 -8.02
CA HIS A 36 7.71 -6.06 -7.94
C HIS A 36 7.66 -6.58 -6.51
N PHE A 37 6.81 -7.59 -6.28
CA PHE A 37 6.65 -8.24 -4.97
C PHE A 37 7.97 -8.78 -4.39
N ASN A 38 8.84 -9.32 -5.24
CA ASN A 38 10.11 -9.89 -4.80
C ASN A 38 11.07 -8.81 -4.28
N ASP A 39 11.08 -7.64 -4.93
CA ASP A 39 11.91 -6.53 -4.51
C ASP A 39 11.36 -5.85 -3.24
N LEU A 40 10.04 -5.72 -3.11
CA LEU A 40 9.39 -5.28 -1.87
C LEU A 40 9.76 -6.20 -0.69
N ARG A 41 9.80 -7.52 -0.94
CA ARG A 41 10.23 -8.50 0.07
C ARG A 41 11.71 -8.35 0.44
N ARG A 42 12.58 -7.99 -0.50
CA ARG A 42 14.01 -7.72 -0.24
C ARG A 42 14.20 -6.46 0.60
N GLY A 43 13.40 -5.41 0.36
CA GLY A 43 13.39 -4.19 1.17
C GLY A 43 12.81 -4.39 2.59
N LEU A 44 12.00 -5.43 2.79
CA LEU A 44 11.28 -5.69 4.04
C LEU A 44 11.60 -7.09 4.65
N PRO A 45 12.88 -7.39 4.98
CA PRO A 45 13.29 -8.73 5.41
C PRO A 45 12.67 -9.19 6.74
N ARG A 46 12.15 -8.25 7.55
CA ARG A 46 11.48 -8.55 8.83
C ARG A 46 9.99 -8.86 8.69
N MET A 47 9.43 -8.75 7.49
CA MET A 47 8.01 -8.96 7.22
C MET A 47 7.78 -10.32 6.53
N SER A 48 6.76 -11.07 6.95
CA SER A 48 6.45 -12.33 6.27
C SER A 48 5.83 -12.05 4.88
N PRO A 49 6.06 -12.94 3.88
CA PRO A 49 5.48 -12.78 2.55
C PRO A 49 3.95 -12.78 2.57
N THR A 50 3.35 -13.61 3.44
CA THR A 50 1.91 -13.71 3.61
C THR A 50 1.32 -12.42 4.18
N LEU A 51 2.01 -11.79 5.14
CA LEU A 51 1.61 -10.50 5.69
C LEU A 51 1.74 -9.39 4.64
N LEU A 52 2.83 -9.37 3.87
CA LEU A 52 3.04 -8.41 2.78
C LEU A 52 1.91 -8.50 1.74
N SER A 53 1.56 -9.70 1.29
CA SER A 53 0.45 -9.91 0.35
C SER A 53 -0.88 -9.41 0.91
N ARG A 54 -1.18 -9.69 2.19
CA ARG A 54 -2.41 -9.21 2.83
C ARG A 54 -2.44 -7.68 2.93
N ARG A 55 -1.30 -7.05 3.25
CA ARG A 55 -1.20 -5.59 3.31
C ARG A 55 -1.35 -4.94 1.95
N LEU A 56 -0.70 -5.47 0.92
CA LEU A 56 -0.88 -4.99 -0.46
C LEU A 56 -2.35 -5.10 -0.89
N GLN A 57 -3.04 -6.20 -0.57
CA GLN A 57 -4.48 -6.33 -0.85
C GLN A 57 -5.31 -5.27 -0.12
N GLN A 58 -4.99 -4.93 1.13
CA GLN A 58 -5.67 -3.86 1.86
C GLN A 58 -5.42 -2.50 1.24
N LEU A 59 -4.19 -2.20 0.85
CA LEU A 59 -3.82 -0.95 0.18
C LEU A 59 -4.51 -0.80 -1.18
N VAL A 60 -4.64 -1.89 -1.93
CA VAL A 60 -5.41 -1.92 -3.18
C VAL A 60 -6.89 -1.65 -2.91
N ARG A 61 -7.49 -2.31 -1.91
CA ARG A 61 -8.89 -2.07 -1.53
C ARG A 61 -9.14 -0.64 -1.03
N ALA A 62 -8.15 -0.04 -0.39
CA ALA A 62 -8.19 1.36 0.04
C ALA A 62 -7.97 2.36 -1.11
N GLY A 63 -7.63 1.89 -2.32
CA GLY A 63 -7.33 2.74 -3.47
C GLY A 63 -6.00 3.48 -3.37
N ILE A 64 -5.08 3.04 -2.49
CA ILE A 64 -3.78 3.67 -2.27
C ILE A 64 -2.72 3.10 -3.24
N VAL A 65 -2.85 1.83 -3.60
CA VAL A 65 -1.92 1.12 -4.49
C VAL A 65 -2.71 0.48 -5.61
N ASP A 66 -2.25 0.61 -6.85
CA ASP A 66 -2.79 -0.15 -7.96
C ASP A 66 -1.93 -1.39 -8.23
N ARG A 67 -2.58 -2.50 -8.61
CA ARG A 67 -1.89 -3.73 -8.97
C ARG A 67 -1.99 -3.90 -10.47
N HIS A 68 -0.88 -3.58 -11.14
CA HIS A 68 -0.71 -3.90 -12.55
C HIS A 68 -0.09 -5.30 -12.66
N VAL A 69 -0.74 -6.16 -13.44
CA VAL A 69 -0.09 -7.37 -13.94
C VAL A 69 0.50 -6.94 -15.28
N ASP A 70 1.82 -6.77 -15.32
CA ASP A 70 2.54 -6.61 -16.58
C ASP A 70 2.37 -7.91 -17.36
N GLY A 71 1.29 -7.97 -18.12
CA GLY A 71 1.03 -9.05 -19.05
C GLY A 71 2.08 -8.95 -20.13
N THR A 72 3.15 -9.73 -20.01
CA THR A 72 3.83 -10.25 -21.19
C THR A 72 2.88 -11.21 -21.90
N ALA A 73 1.90 -10.64 -22.59
CA ALA A 73 1.31 -11.26 -23.77
C ALA A 73 1.93 -10.57 -24.98
N CYS A 74 2.92 -11.26 -25.53
CA CYS A 74 3.30 -11.24 -26.94
C CYS A 74 2.15 -10.74 -27.83
N GLY A 75 2.37 -9.60 -28.46
CA GLY A 75 1.56 -9.06 -29.54
C GLY A 75 2.49 -8.43 -30.55
N MET A 76 3.26 -9.26 -31.26
CA MET A 76 3.80 -8.88 -32.56
C MET A 76 2.61 -8.54 -33.47
N SER A 77 2.50 -7.28 -33.88
CA SER A 77 2.10 -6.83 -35.23
C SER A 77 2.50 -5.38 -35.41
#